data_AF-A0A7W1M6X8-F1
#
_entry.id   AF-A0A7W1M6X8-F1
#
_cell.length_a   1.000
_cell.length_b   1.000
_cell.length_c   1.000
_cell.angle_alpha   90.00
_cell.angle_beta   90.00
_cell.angle_gamma   90.00
#
_symmetry.space_group_name_H-M   'P 1'
#
loop_
_entity.id
_entity.type
_entity.pdbx_description
1 polymer ?
#
loop_
_entity_poly.entity_id
_entity_poly.type
_entity_poly.pdbx_seq_one_letter_code
_entity_poly.pdbx_strand_id
1 'polypeptide(L)'
;MKTKALFVALALITTQSAYSTTATDVFPGKEDWAVLKGEKVRKGTIAATINNIKRLDDLMTHTGSEAEIRDIIKDQNTLSRGLFLTDFLEMQPVINWLQDPKRPGKVLVAVLVLQASPELLTDQIRVRLQDFLQEGHPLLKDEIRKAL
;
A
#
# COMPACT_ATOMS: atom_id res chain seq x y z
N MET A 1 35.20 23.60 -56.34
CA MET A 1 34.50 22.36 -56.74
C MET A 1 34.59 21.34 -55.60
N LYS A 2 33.43 20.75 -55.24
CA LYS A 2 33.21 19.49 -54.52
C LYS A 2 33.46 19.45 -53.00
N THR A 3 32.37 19.74 -52.30
CA THR A 3 31.79 19.01 -51.16
C THR A 3 32.45 17.68 -50.77
N LYS A 4 32.73 17.50 -49.48
CA LYS A 4 32.55 16.23 -48.77
C LYS A 4 31.93 16.51 -47.40
N ALA A 5 30.80 15.88 -47.15
CA ALA A 5 30.08 15.87 -45.88
C ALA A 5 30.28 14.51 -45.19
N LEU A 6 29.88 14.47 -43.92
CA LEU A 6 29.55 13.30 -43.07
C LEU A 6 30.78 12.53 -42.51
N PHE A 7 30.89 12.21 -41.21
CA PHE A 7 29.88 11.63 -40.31
C PHE A 7 30.41 11.55 -38.84
N VAL A 8 29.49 11.53 -37.84
CA VAL A 8 29.57 10.85 -36.51
C VAL A 8 30.57 11.41 -35.46
N ALA A 9 30.36 11.57 -34.15
CA ALA A 9 29.30 11.35 -33.13
C ALA A 9 29.62 12.29 -31.95
N LEU A 10 28.64 12.94 -31.31
CA LEU A 10 28.01 12.51 -30.04
C LEU A 10 28.97 12.12 -28.91
N ALA A 11 29.16 13.03 -27.94
CA ALA A 11 29.18 12.69 -26.51
C ALA A 11 28.99 13.99 -25.70
N LEU A 12 27.73 14.31 -25.37
CA LEU A 12 27.44 15.21 -24.27
C LEU A 12 27.96 14.55 -22.99
N ILE A 13 28.76 15.31 -22.25
CA ILE A 13 29.13 15.01 -20.87
C ILE A 13 27.86 15.21 -20.04
N THR A 14 27.21 14.13 -19.64
CA THR A 14 26.23 14.14 -18.54
C THR A 14 26.78 13.34 -17.38
N THR A 15 26.83 14.01 -16.25
CA THR A 15 27.24 13.52 -14.95
C THR A 15 26.46 12.27 -14.56
N GLN A 16 27.17 11.21 -14.17
CA GLN A 16 26.58 10.05 -13.50
C GLN A 16 25.91 10.52 -12.20
N SER A 17 24.59 10.56 -12.20
CA SER A 17 23.80 10.42 -10.97
C SER A 17 23.61 8.92 -10.75
N ALA A 18 24.26 8.39 -9.73
CA ALA A 18 24.12 7.01 -9.32
C ALA A 18 22.73 6.79 -8.70
N TYR A 19 21.81 6.24 -9.48
CA TYR A 19 20.69 5.46 -8.97
C TYR A 19 20.71 4.10 -9.66
N SER A 20 21.46 3.17 -9.08
CA SER A 20 21.36 1.75 -9.38
C SER A 20 20.58 1.11 -8.24
N THR A 21 19.25 1.06 -8.35
CA THR A 21 18.43 0.08 -7.61
C THR A 21 18.22 -1.11 -8.54
N THR A 22 19.21 -1.99 -8.60
CA THR A 22 19.02 -3.33 -9.16
C THR A 22 18.14 -4.14 -8.23
N ALA A 23 16.95 -4.46 -8.71
CA ALA A 23 16.06 -5.44 -8.14
C ALA A 23 16.69 -6.84 -8.22
N THR A 24 17.36 -7.26 -7.15
CA THR A 24 17.59 -8.66 -6.76
C THR A 24 18.45 -8.63 -5.50
N ASP A 25 17.83 -8.85 -4.34
CA ASP A 25 18.47 -9.44 -3.17
C ASP A 25 17.37 -9.85 -2.18
N VAL A 26 16.77 -11.01 -2.44
CA VAL A 26 16.01 -11.77 -1.45
C VAL A 26 17.05 -12.58 -0.66
N PHE A 27 17.43 -12.08 0.52
CA PHE A 27 18.19 -12.87 1.50
C PHE A 27 17.27 -13.28 2.64
N PRO A 28 17.04 -14.59 2.86
CA PRO A 28 16.30 -15.06 4.02
C PRO A 28 17.22 -15.04 5.25
N GLY A 29 16.77 -14.44 6.36
CA GLY A 29 17.30 -14.77 7.70
C GLY A 29 18.16 -13.73 8.44
N LYS A 30 18.11 -12.43 8.12
CA LYS A 30 18.75 -11.39 8.96
C LYS A 30 17.80 -10.23 9.26
N GLU A 31 17.08 -10.41 10.38
CA GLU A 31 16.12 -9.49 11.01
C GLU A 31 15.10 -8.89 10.03
N ASP A 32 13.94 -9.54 9.91
CA ASP A 32 12.76 -9.08 9.14
C ASP A 32 12.10 -7.82 9.73
N TRP A 33 12.78 -7.12 10.63
CA TRP A 33 12.26 -6.00 11.41
C TRP A 33 13.22 -4.82 11.30
N ALA A 34 12.65 -3.63 11.09
CA ALA A 34 13.28 -2.33 11.29
C ALA A 34 12.76 -1.71 12.59
N VAL A 35 13.46 -0.72 13.14
CA VAL A 35 12.96 0.07 14.27
C VAL A 35 12.58 1.45 13.75
N LEU A 36 11.29 1.80 13.83
CA LEU A 36 10.75 3.09 13.42
C LEU A 36 10.03 3.72 14.61
N LYS A 37 10.39 4.97 14.94
CA LYS A 37 9.81 5.71 16.07
C LYS A 37 9.85 4.91 17.41
N GLY A 38 10.87 4.08 17.59
CA GLY A 38 11.06 3.23 18.78
C GLY A 38 10.31 1.89 18.76
N GLU A 39 9.51 1.61 17.72
CA GLU A 39 8.73 0.37 17.58
C GLU A 39 9.32 -0.54 16.49
N LYS A 40 9.18 -1.87 16.66
CA LYS A 40 9.60 -2.84 15.63
C LYS A 40 8.57 -2.90 14.51
N VAL A 41 9.01 -2.69 13.27
CA VAL A 41 8.19 -2.70 12.06
C VAL A 41 8.73 -3.73 11.07
N ARG A 42 7.87 -4.57 10.49
CA ARG A 42 8.31 -5.56 9.51
C ARG A 42 8.94 -4.87 8.28
N LYS A 43 10.11 -5.31 7.86
CA LYS A 43 10.73 -4.83 6.61
C LYS A 43 9.81 -5.19 5.44
N GLY A 44 9.67 -4.25 4.51
CA GLY A 44 8.77 -4.43 3.36
C GLY A 44 7.28 -4.25 3.66
N THR A 45 6.89 -3.71 4.82
CA THR A 45 5.49 -3.42 5.17
C THR A 45 4.72 -2.71 4.05
N ILE A 46 5.31 -1.68 3.42
CA ILE A 46 4.65 -0.93 2.34
C ILE A 46 4.40 -1.82 1.13
N ALA A 47 5.41 -2.56 0.67
CA ALA A 47 5.30 -3.46 -0.48
C ALA A 47 4.30 -4.60 -0.22
N ALA A 48 4.35 -5.20 0.97
CA ALA A 48 3.42 -6.25 1.38
C ALA A 48 1.97 -5.72 1.42
N THR A 49 1.76 -4.51 1.95
CA THR A 49 0.44 -3.86 1.97
C THR A 49 -0.10 -3.64 0.56
N ILE A 50 0.71 -3.11 -0.35
CA ILE A 50 0.29 -2.89 -1.75
C ILE A 50 -0.08 -4.22 -2.42
N ASN A 51 0.68 -5.28 -2.17
CA ASN A 51 0.36 -6.61 -2.69
C ASN A 51 -0.93 -7.17 -2.09
N ASN A 52 -1.14 -7.00 -0.79
CA ASN A 52 -2.38 -7.41 -0.10
C ASN A 52 -3.59 -6.67 -0.67
N ILE A 53 -3.50 -5.36 -0.91
CA ILE A 53 -4.57 -4.57 -1.56
C ILE A 53 -4.95 -5.20 -2.91
N LYS A 54 -3.97 -5.48 -3.78
CA LYS A 54 -4.23 -6.06 -5.11
C LYS A 54 -4.90 -7.43 -5.00
N ARG A 55 -4.37 -8.30 -4.16
CA ARG A 55 -4.94 -9.64 -3.95
C ARG A 55 -6.36 -9.58 -3.40
N LEU A 56 -6.64 -8.67 -2.46
CA LEU A 56 -7.98 -8.47 -1.92
C LEU A 56 -8.94 -7.91 -2.95
N ASP A 57 -8.52 -6.94 -3.78
CA ASP A 57 -9.34 -6.44 -4.88
C ASP A 57 -9.74 -7.58 -5.83
N ASP A 58 -8.79 -8.44 -6.19
CA ASP A 58 -9.05 -9.60 -7.06
C ASP A 58 -10.02 -10.59 -6.40
N LEU A 59 -9.75 -11.01 -5.16
CA LEU A 59 -10.53 -12.00 -4.42
C LEU A 59 -11.96 -11.50 -4.14
N MET A 60 -12.12 -10.24 -3.76
CA MET A 60 -13.44 -9.68 -3.42
C MET A 60 -14.29 -9.35 -4.65
N THR A 61 -13.67 -9.21 -5.83
CA THR A 61 -14.39 -8.97 -7.08
C THR A 61 -14.80 -10.25 -7.79
N HIS A 62 -13.99 -11.31 -7.73
CA HIS A 62 -14.16 -12.52 -8.54
C HIS A 62 -14.59 -13.77 -7.73
N THR A 63 -15.25 -13.58 -6.58
CA THR A 63 -15.67 -14.67 -5.66
C THR A 63 -14.52 -15.56 -5.19
N GLY A 64 -13.46 -14.95 -4.67
CA GLY A 64 -12.30 -15.61 -4.10
C GLY A 64 -12.58 -16.37 -2.79
N SER A 65 -11.60 -17.16 -2.34
CA SER A 65 -11.72 -17.95 -1.11
C SER A 65 -11.78 -17.06 0.13
N GLU A 66 -12.83 -17.20 0.95
CA GLU A 66 -12.91 -16.51 2.24
C GLU A 66 -11.73 -16.84 3.17
N ALA A 67 -11.18 -18.05 3.07
CA ALA A 67 -10.02 -18.44 3.86
C ALA A 67 -8.79 -17.60 3.49
N GLU A 68 -8.57 -17.38 2.19
CA GLU A 68 -7.47 -16.53 1.72
C GLU A 68 -7.66 -15.07 2.14
N ILE A 69 -8.89 -14.56 2.07
CA ILE A 69 -9.20 -13.21 2.55
C ILE A 69 -8.86 -13.08 4.04
N ARG A 70 -9.26 -14.06 4.87
CA ARG A 70 -8.95 -14.08 6.30
C ARG A 70 -7.45 -14.13 6.59
N ASP A 71 -6.70 -14.94 5.82
CA ASP A 71 -5.24 -15.02 5.96
C ASP A 71 -4.57 -13.69 5.62
N ILE A 72 -5.03 -13.01 4.56
CA ILE A 72 -4.53 -11.69 4.19
C ILE A 72 -4.90 -10.64 5.25
N ILE A 73 -6.12 -10.67 5.80
CA ILE A 73 -6.51 -9.76 6.89
C ILE A 73 -5.60 -9.95 8.11
N LYS A 74 -5.29 -11.19 8.47
CA LYS A 74 -4.40 -11.51 9.60
C LYS A 74 -2.98 -10.97 9.38
N ASP A 75 -2.41 -11.18 8.19
CA ASP A 75 -1.11 -10.60 7.83
C ASP A 75 -1.18 -9.07 7.86
N GLN A 76 -2.21 -8.49 7.24
CA GLN A 76 -2.40 -7.04 7.18
C GLN A 76 -2.52 -6.39 8.57
N ASN A 77 -3.19 -7.03 9.54
CA ASN A 77 -3.26 -6.52 10.91
C ASN A 77 -1.87 -6.33 11.54
N THR A 78 -0.92 -7.20 11.20
CA THR A 78 0.48 -7.08 11.65
C THR A 78 1.19 -5.90 10.95
N LEU A 79 0.79 -5.59 9.71
CA LEU A 79 1.37 -4.53 8.89
C LEU A 79 0.77 -3.14 9.18
N SER A 80 -0.50 -3.07 9.57
CA SER A 80 -1.27 -1.83 9.71
C SER A 80 -0.64 -0.85 10.69
N ARG A 81 -0.22 -1.32 11.87
CA ARG A 81 0.52 -0.46 12.82
C ARG A 81 1.87 -0.01 12.24
N GLY A 82 2.56 -0.91 11.55
CA GLY A 82 3.81 -0.61 10.87
C GLY A 82 3.68 0.50 9.82
N LEU A 83 2.59 0.53 9.04
CA LEU A 83 2.32 1.58 8.05
C LEU A 83 2.23 2.95 8.69
N PHE A 84 1.53 3.07 9.83
CA PHE A 84 1.39 4.33 10.57
C PHE A 84 2.75 4.88 11.06
N LEU A 85 3.67 3.98 11.38
CA LEU A 85 5.01 4.36 11.82
C LEU A 85 5.93 4.78 10.67
N THR A 86 5.55 4.48 9.42
CA THR A 86 6.23 4.97 8.22
C THR A 86 5.67 6.31 7.75
N ASP A 87 6.44 7.04 6.95
CA ASP A 87 5.98 8.29 6.32
C ASP A 87 5.05 8.03 5.10
N PHE A 88 4.70 6.77 4.84
CA PHE A 88 3.87 6.40 3.70
C PHE A 88 2.48 7.03 3.76
N LEU A 89 1.87 7.11 4.95
CA LEU A 89 0.54 7.69 5.13
C LEU A 89 0.54 9.22 5.02
N GLU A 90 1.70 9.87 5.12
CA GLU A 90 1.82 11.31 4.81
C GLU A 90 1.73 11.54 3.30
N MET A 91 2.37 10.67 2.51
CA MET A 91 2.33 10.73 1.04
C MET A 91 1.04 10.15 0.45
N GLN A 92 0.43 9.18 1.12
CA GLN A 92 -0.79 8.49 0.72
C GLN A 92 -1.78 8.45 1.89
N PRO A 93 -2.43 9.59 2.21
CA PRO A 93 -3.43 9.65 3.27
C PRO A 93 -4.53 8.60 3.12
N VAL A 94 -4.99 8.04 4.24
CA VAL A 94 -6.01 6.97 4.29
C VAL A 94 -7.28 7.37 3.54
N ILE A 95 -7.69 8.64 3.57
CA ILE A 95 -8.87 9.13 2.83
C ILE A 95 -8.77 8.85 1.32
N ASN A 96 -7.57 8.88 0.73
CA ASN A 96 -7.36 8.59 -0.70
C ASN A 96 -7.60 7.11 -1.04
N TRP A 97 -7.67 6.24 -0.04
CA TRP A 97 -7.95 4.82 -0.20
C TRP A 97 -9.44 4.52 -0.14
N LEU A 98 -10.22 5.45 0.39
CA LEU A 98 -11.68 5.38 0.51
C LEU A 98 -12.41 6.08 -0.65
N GLN A 99 -11.70 6.56 -1.68
CA GLN A 99 -12.32 7.31 -2.78
C GLN A 99 -13.04 6.42 -3.80
N ASP A 100 -12.56 5.21 -4.04
CA ASP A 100 -13.07 4.34 -5.11
C ASP A 100 -13.76 3.09 -4.54
N PRO A 101 -15.10 2.99 -4.62
CA PRO A 101 -15.83 1.83 -4.12
C PRO A 101 -15.62 0.57 -4.95
N LYS A 102 -15.06 0.67 -6.16
CA LYS A 102 -14.71 -0.49 -7.00
C LYS A 102 -13.41 -1.15 -6.57
N ARG A 103 -12.75 -0.65 -5.52
CA ARG A 103 -11.51 -1.20 -4.96
C ARG A 103 -11.72 -1.68 -3.52
N PRO A 104 -12.52 -2.74 -3.30
CA PRO A 104 -12.89 -3.21 -1.97
C PRO A 104 -11.68 -3.65 -1.13
N GLY A 105 -10.62 -4.16 -1.74
CA GLY A 105 -9.38 -4.51 -1.04
C GLY A 105 -8.64 -3.27 -0.53
N LYS A 106 -8.63 -2.19 -1.32
CA LYS A 106 -8.07 -0.91 -0.90
C LYS A 106 -8.83 -0.33 0.30
N VAL A 107 -10.17 -0.41 0.27
CA VAL A 107 -11.05 0.02 1.36
C VAL A 107 -10.83 -0.84 2.62
N LEU A 108 -10.76 -2.16 2.47
CA LEU A 108 -10.51 -3.07 3.59
C LEU A 108 -9.20 -2.73 4.30
N VAL A 109 -8.11 -2.55 3.56
CA VAL A 109 -6.81 -2.21 4.14
C VAL A 109 -6.85 -0.83 4.83
N ALA A 110 -7.53 0.16 4.26
CA ALA A 110 -7.73 1.46 4.89
C ALA A 110 -8.45 1.31 6.25
N VAL A 111 -9.50 0.50 6.31
CA VAL A 111 -10.25 0.21 7.54
C VAL A 111 -9.36 -0.47 8.58
N LEU A 112 -8.54 -1.46 8.19
CA LEU A 112 -7.62 -2.13 9.12
C LEU A 112 -6.53 -1.19 9.65
N VAL A 113 -6.08 -0.21 8.86
CA VAL A 113 -5.17 0.84 9.33
C VAL A 113 -5.87 1.74 10.36
N LEU A 114 -7.13 2.13 10.12
CA LEU A 114 -7.90 2.94 11.05
C LEU A 114 -8.17 2.21 12.37
N GLN A 115 -8.44 0.90 12.33
CA GLN A 115 -8.58 0.09 13.56
C GLN A 115 -7.26 0.05 14.36
N ALA A 116 -6.11 -0.02 13.69
CA ALA A 116 -4.80 -0.06 14.33
C ALA A 116 -4.29 1.32 14.78
N SER A 117 -4.86 2.41 14.25
CA SER A 117 -4.47 3.79 14.55
C SER A 117 -5.71 4.72 14.50
N PRO A 118 -6.59 4.64 15.51
CA PRO A 118 -7.85 5.40 15.55
C PRO A 118 -7.66 6.93 15.50
N GLU A 119 -6.48 7.43 15.84
CA GLU A 119 -6.10 8.83 15.72
C GLU A 119 -6.17 9.36 14.27
N LEU A 120 -6.12 8.48 13.28
CA LEU A 120 -6.28 8.84 11.86
C LEU A 120 -7.76 9.05 11.46
N LEU A 121 -8.71 8.74 12.33
CA LEU A 121 -10.14 8.79 12.04
C LEU A 121 -10.69 10.22 12.15
N THR A 122 -10.72 10.92 11.03
CA THR A 122 -11.33 12.26 10.91
C THR A 122 -12.83 12.18 10.61
N ASP A 123 -13.56 13.28 10.79
CA ASP A 123 -14.99 13.36 10.45
C ASP A 123 -15.25 13.04 8.97
N GLN A 124 -14.37 13.49 8.08
CA GLN A 124 -14.46 13.17 6.64
C GLN A 124 -14.34 11.67 6.39
N ILE A 125 -13.43 10.99 7.10
CA ILE A 125 -13.28 9.53 6.99
C ILE A 125 -14.50 8.83 7.57
N ARG A 126 -15.05 9.29 8.71
CA ARG A 126 -16.27 8.72 9.30
C ARG A 126 -17.45 8.77 8.33
N VAL A 127 -17.70 9.92 7.70
CA VAL A 127 -18.75 10.07 6.69
C VAL A 127 -18.52 9.07 5.55
N ARG A 128 -17.29 8.99 5.03
CA ARG A 128 -17.01 8.08 3.91
C ARG A 128 -17.18 6.61 4.30
N LEU A 129 -16.80 6.23 5.51
CA LEU A 129 -17.03 4.87 6.03
C LEU A 129 -18.53 4.56 6.19
N GLN A 130 -19.34 5.54 6.59
CA GLN A 130 -20.80 5.37 6.67
C GLN A 130 -21.40 5.13 5.29
N ASP A 131 -20.95 5.83 4.25
CA ASP A 131 -21.36 5.57 2.88
C ASP A 131 -21.06 4.11 2.50
N PHE A 132 -19.85 3.62 2.81
CA PHE A 132 -19.46 2.23 2.56
C PHE A 132 -20.28 1.18 3.33
N LEU A 133 -20.91 1.51 4.46
CA LEU A 133 -21.84 0.58 5.12
C LEU A 133 -23.11 0.34 4.28
N GLN A 134 -23.52 1.33 3.49
CA GLN A 134 -24.69 1.27 2.62
C GLN A 134 -24.33 0.67 1.24
N GLU A 135 -23.25 1.17 0.65
CA GLU A 135 -22.86 0.89 -0.75
C GLU A 135 -21.85 -0.26 -0.92
N GLY A 136 -21.13 -0.59 0.16
CA GLY A 136 -19.90 -1.38 0.08
C GLY A 136 -20.10 -2.89 0.07
N HIS A 137 -19.00 -3.59 -0.21
CA HIS A 137 -18.95 -5.05 -0.20
C HIS A 137 -19.37 -5.61 1.18
N PRO A 138 -20.18 -6.68 1.25
CA PRO A 138 -20.70 -7.21 2.53
C PRO A 138 -19.63 -7.51 3.58
N LEU A 139 -18.51 -8.10 3.16
CA LEU A 139 -17.37 -8.41 4.05
C LEU A 139 -16.72 -7.17 4.69
N LEU A 140 -16.90 -5.97 4.13
CA LEU A 140 -16.37 -4.74 4.71
C LEU A 140 -17.21 -4.26 5.90
N LYS A 141 -18.50 -4.60 5.95
CA LYS A 141 -19.44 -3.97 6.89
C LYS A 141 -19.04 -4.19 8.35
N ASP A 142 -18.61 -5.39 8.69
CA ASP A 142 -18.19 -5.71 10.05
C ASP A 142 -16.89 -5.02 10.43
N GLU A 143 -15.93 -4.96 9.51
CA GLU A 143 -14.66 -4.27 9.74
C GLU A 143 -14.82 -2.76 9.85
N ILE A 144 -15.72 -2.17 9.04
CA ILE A 144 -16.03 -0.74 9.11
C ILE A 144 -16.65 -0.39 10.47
N ARG A 145 -17.57 -1.22 10.98
CA ARG A 145 -18.19 -1.00 12.30
C ARG A 145 -17.18 -1.06 13.44
N LYS A 146 -16.13 -1.87 13.32
CA LYS A 146 -15.05 -1.91 14.32
C LYS A 146 -14.14 -0.67 14.27
N ALA A 147 -14.04 -0.04 13.10
CA ALA A 147 -13.20 1.15 12.91
C ALA A 147 -13.90 2.45 13.33
N LEU A 148 -15.24 2.53 13.22
CA LEU A 148 -16.04 3.70 13.58
C LEU A 148 -16.24 3.84 15.10
#